data_AF-A0A928J6N1-F1
#
_entry.id   AF-A0A928J6N1-F1
#
_cell.length_a   1.000
_cell.length_b   1.000
_cell.length_c   1.000
_cell.angle_alpha   90.00
_cell.angle_beta   90.00
_cell.angle_gamma   90.00
#
_symmetry.space_group_name_H-M   'P 1'
#
loop_
_entity.id
_entity.type
_entity.pdbx_description
1 polymer ?
#
loop_
_entity_poly.entity_id
_entity_poly.type
_entity_poly.pdbx_seq_one_letter_code
_entity_poly.pdbx_strand_id
1 'polypeptide(L)'
;MKQLTCEMCGSTDLVKQDGFFVCQPCGTKYSVEEAKKMMIEGTVEVTGTVRVDDSSKIDNYYTMAENAYDAGNKKEAEIYCNKIIEIDPTYYRAWFLKGKAAGWQSTLRKIRIEESVNCFTKAIDNAPADKLKEIKTEAVIEISALSTALIKLCCNNFAEYPSRENSSDILDNIKMTAQYLLLLLKKCGVASTEFYKKVASLMNDAVCSAWENVITKDYQHSEHPSKHIWETFTERCASCIMILKAAIDLCDDDKQSDVGRYKNLILIIQNVVDSCSYTYRNGGYSREFTLTTEFRQKLIDEMMGYHEKIKEINPSYVIPNRPTVKKNAGCYIATCVYGSYDCPQVWTLRRYRDDTLGSTWYGRLFIRTYYAISPTLVKWFGNTNWFKKLWKGKLDRMVAKLQSNGVEDTPYEDKNW
;
A
#
# COMPACT_ATOMS: atom_id res chain seq x y z
N MET A 1 56.46 -49.14 -29.19
CA MET A 1 56.67 -48.79 -30.61
C MET A 1 55.43 -48.04 -31.08
N LYS A 2 55.57 -46.90 -31.76
CA LYS A 2 54.42 -46.14 -32.31
C LYS A 2 53.73 -47.02 -33.36
N GLN A 3 52.39 -47.11 -33.29
CA GLN A 3 51.58 -47.97 -34.15
C GLN A 3 51.40 -47.29 -35.52
N LEU A 4 51.74 -47.99 -36.60
CA LEU A 4 51.58 -47.50 -37.97
C LEU A 4 50.14 -47.75 -38.40
N THR A 5 49.45 -46.74 -38.93
CA THR A 5 48.06 -46.87 -39.38
C THR A 5 47.98 -46.59 -40.88
N CYS A 6 47.35 -47.47 -41.63
CA CYS A 6 47.12 -47.33 -43.06
C CYS A 6 46.17 -46.15 -43.35
N GLU A 7 46.58 -45.20 -44.17
CA GLU A 7 45.77 -44.03 -44.54
C GLU A 7 44.51 -44.40 -45.36
N MET A 8 44.55 -45.52 -46.10
CA MET A 8 43.45 -45.93 -46.97
C MET A 8 42.29 -46.62 -46.23
N CYS A 9 42.59 -47.35 -45.14
CA CYS A 9 41.59 -48.17 -44.47
C CYS A 9 41.62 -48.11 -42.94
N GLY A 10 42.54 -47.36 -42.34
CA GLY A 10 42.68 -47.24 -40.89
C GLY A 10 43.22 -48.49 -40.19
N SER A 11 43.56 -49.55 -40.91
CA SER A 11 44.16 -50.76 -40.31
C SER A 11 45.56 -50.48 -39.79
N THR A 12 45.89 -51.08 -38.65
CA THR A 12 47.24 -51.02 -38.06
C THR A 12 48.07 -52.25 -38.37
N ASP A 13 47.53 -53.18 -39.16
CA ASP A 13 48.18 -54.44 -39.53
C ASP A 13 48.99 -54.27 -40.82
N LEU A 14 50.21 -53.74 -40.67
CA LEU A 14 51.17 -53.55 -41.76
C LEU A 14 52.42 -54.39 -41.53
N VAL A 15 52.78 -55.19 -42.54
CA VAL A 15 53.92 -56.11 -42.48
C VAL A 15 54.96 -55.70 -43.51
N LYS A 16 56.24 -55.77 -43.16
CA LYS A 16 57.34 -55.45 -44.07
C LYS A 16 57.62 -56.62 -45.01
N GLN A 17 57.43 -56.42 -46.32
CA GLN A 17 57.67 -57.40 -47.39
C GLN A 17 58.41 -56.72 -48.54
N ASP A 18 59.49 -57.33 -49.03
CA ASP A 18 60.28 -56.87 -50.19
C ASP A 18 60.69 -55.37 -50.16
N GLY A 19 61.00 -54.85 -48.96
CA GLY A 19 61.42 -53.46 -48.78
C GLY A 19 60.28 -52.44 -48.64
N PHE A 20 59.02 -52.88 -48.70
CA PHE A 20 57.82 -52.05 -48.47
C PHE A 20 57.06 -52.49 -47.21
N PHE A 21 56.25 -51.61 -46.64
CA PHE A 21 55.23 -51.93 -45.64
C PHE A 21 53.89 -52.16 -46.33
N VAL A 22 53.34 -53.36 -46.23
CA VAL A 22 52.10 -53.74 -46.91
C VAL A 22 50.99 -53.92 -45.88
N CYS A 23 49.91 -53.16 -46.06
CA CYS A 23 48.71 -53.27 -45.26
C CYS A 23 47.96 -54.56 -45.59
N GLN A 24 47.81 -55.47 -44.62
CA GLN A 24 47.23 -56.79 -44.87
C GLN A 24 45.77 -56.73 -45.35
N PRO A 25 44.90 -55.84 -44.81
CA PRO A 25 43.50 -55.81 -45.24
C PRO A 25 43.24 -55.22 -46.62
N CYS A 26 44.02 -54.24 -47.07
CA CYS A 26 43.73 -53.51 -48.33
C CYS A 26 44.84 -53.63 -49.39
N GLY A 27 45.97 -54.25 -49.07
CA GLY A 27 47.09 -54.43 -49.99
C GLY A 27 47.88 -53.17 -50.31
N THR A 28 47.55 -52.02 -49.72
CA THR A 28 48.27 -50.75 -49.94
C THR A 28 49.73 -50.90 -49.48
N LYS A 29 50.66 -50.50 -50.36
CA LYS A 29 52.11 -50.60 -50.12
C LYS A 29 52.68 -49.21 -49.84
N TYR A 30 53.44 -49.10 -48.76
CA TYR A 30 54.17 -47.90 -48.39
C TYR A 30 55.67 -48.16 -48.48
N SER A 31 56.41 -47.24 -49.08
CA SER A 31 57.87 -47.23 -48.98
C SER A 31 58.30 -46.97 -47.54
N VAL A 32 59.57 -47.25 -47.21
CA VAL A 32 60.12 -46.99 -45.87
C VAL A 32 60.02 -45.51 -45.50
N GLU A 33 60.18 -44.59 -46.46
CA GLU A 33 60.10 -43.15 -46.21
C GLU A 33 58.65 -42.67 -46.01
N GLU A 34 57.68 -43.23 -46.74
CA GLU A 34 56.25 -42.97 -46.52
C GLU A 34 55.79 -43.49 -45.16
N ALA A 35 56.23 -44.70 -44.79
CA ALA A 35 55.98 -45.27 -43.48
C ALA A 35 56.55 -44.38 -42.35
N LYS A 36 57.76 -43.83 -42.52
CA LYS A 36 58.34 -42.87 -41.57
C LYS A 36 57.55 -41.56 -41.47
N LYS A 37 57.01 -41.05 -42.58
CA LYS A 37 56.19 -39.82 -42.60
C LYS A 37 54.85 -40.01 -41.87
N MET A 38 54.25 -41.20 -41.99
CA MET A 38 53.04 -41.55 -41.22
C MET A 38 53.30 -41.69 -39.71
N MET A 39 54.56 -41.68 -39.27
CA MET A 39 54.95 -41.65 -37.85
C MET A 39 55.15 -40.23 -37.30
N ILE A 40 54.84 -39.18 -38.07
CA ILE A 40 55.00 -37.78 -37.66
C ILE A 40 53.85 -37.38 -36.72
N GLU A 41 54.26 -36.77 -35.60
CA GLU A 41 53.40 -36.28 -34.52
C GLU A 41 52.49 -35.13 -34.95
N GLY A 42 51.28 -35.15 -34.39
CA GLY A 42 50.42 -33.98 -34.32
C GLY A 42 48.97 -34.39 -34.14
N THR A 43 48.51 -34.52 -32.90
CA THR A 43 47.12 -34.15 -32.61
C THR A 43 46.91 -32.76 -33.21
N VAL A 44 45.95 -32.62 -34.12
CA VAL A 44 45.49 -31.30 -34.54
C VAL A 44 44.82 -30.69 -33.32
N GLU A 45 45.61 -30.03 -32.47
CA GLU A 45 45.08 -29.12 -31.48
C GLU A 45 44.40 -28.01 -32.28
N VAL A 46 43.07 -28.04 -32.28
CA VAL A 46 42.25 -26.91 -32.73
C VAL A 46 42.45 -25.79 -31.69
N THR A 47 43.60 -25.13 -31.76
CA THR A 47 43.91 -23.88 -31.04
C THR A 47 43.29 -22.72 -31.79
N GLY A 48 42.00 -22.84 -32.07
CA GLY A 48 41.13 -21.74 -32.44
C GLY A 48 40.04 -21.70 -31.39
N THR A 49 39.86 -20.56 -30.71
CA THR A 49 38.61 -20.36 -29.97
C THR A 49 37.49 -20.39 -31.00
N VAL A 50 36.74 -21.49 -31.06
CA VAL A 50 35.49 -21.56 -31.83
C VAL A 50 34.54 -20.58 -31.17
N ARG A 51 34.53 -19.33 -31.65
CA ARG A 51 33.50 -18.37 -31.29
C ARG A 51 32.23 -18.85 -31.98
N VAL A 52 31.37 -19.53 -31.23
CA VAL A 52 30.02 -19.83 -31.69
C VAL A 52 29.31 -18.48 -31.84
N ASP A 53 29.03 -18.10 -33.08
CA ASP A 53 28.23 -16.91 -33.36
C ASP A 53 26.75 -17.24 -33.16
N ASP A 54 26.26 -16.97 -31.95
CA ASP A 54 24.85 -17.17 -31.61
C ASP A 54 23.95 -16.00 -32.04
N SER A 55 24.44 -15.02 -32.81
CA SER A 55 23.68 -13.81 -33.16
C SER A 55 22.33 -14.13 -33.82
N SER A 56 22.31 -15.04 -34.81
CA SER A 56 21.05 -15.46 -35.46
C SER A 56 20.07 -16.14 -34.51
N LYS A 57 20.57 -16.83 -33.49
CA LYS A 57 19.75 -17.50 -32.47
C LYS A 57 19.16 -16.47 -31.50
N ILE A 58 19.95 -15.48 -31.11
CA ILE A 58 19.49 -14.32 -30.32
C ILE A 58 18.38 -13.59 -31.07
N ASP A 59 18.57 -13.26 -32.34
CA ASP A 59 17.58 -12.53 -33.16
C ASP A 59 16.26 -13.32 -33.28
N ASN A 60 16.35 -14.63 -33.49
CA ASN A 60 15.18 -15.51 -33.52
C ASN A 60 14.43 -15.50 -32.18
N TYR A 61 15.14 -15.67 -31.06
CA TYR A 61 14.50 -15.63 -29.74
C TYR A 61 13.93 -14.24 -29.41
N TYR A 62 14.59 -13.17 -29.83
CA TYR A 62 14.10 -11.82 -29.60
C TYR A 62 12.81 -11.57 -30.38
N THR A 63 12.76 -11.98 -31.65
CA THR A 63 11.54 -11.93 -32.48
C THR A 63 10.38 -12.70 -31.82
N MET A 64 10.66 -13.90 -31.28
CA MET A 64 9.65 -14.69 -30.56
C MET A 64 9.19 -14.01 -29.26
N ALA A 65 10.11 -13.36 -28.53
CA ALA A 65 9.79 -12.62 -27.32
C ALA A 65 8.88 -11.42 -27.60
N GLU A 66 9.17 -10.64 -28.64
CA GLU A 66 8.34 -9.48 -29.04
C GLU A 66 6.96 -9.92 -29.48
N ASN A 67 6.86 -10.91 -30.38
CA ASN A 67 5.58 -11.45 -30.83
C ASN A 67 4.74 -11.99 -29.66
N ALA A 68 5.35 -12.70 -28.71
CA ALA A 68 4.67 -13.18 -27.52
C ALA A 68 4.19 -12.04 -26.63
N TYR A 69 4.98 -10.98 -26.46
CA TYR A 69 4.61 -9.81 -25.69
C TYR A 69 3.41 -9.08 -26.31
N ASP A 70 3.45 -8.85 -27.62
CA ASP A 70 2.42 -8.15 -28.38
C ASP A 70 1.11 -8.96 -28.47
N ALA A 71 1.21 -10.28 -28.55
CA ALA A 71 0.07 -11.19 -28.41
C ALA A 71 -0.49 -11.25 -26.97
N GLY A 72 0.14 -10.55 -26.02
CA GLY A 72 -0.29 -10.49 -24.64
C GLY A 72 0.14 -11.68 -23.78
N ASN A 73 1.00 -12.58 -24.28
CA ASN A 73 1.60 -13.68 -23.54
C ASN A 73 2.91 -13.26 -22.85
N LYS A 74 2.78 -12.47 -21.79
CA LYS A 74 3.92 -11.88 -21.07
C LYS A 74 4.83 -12.95 -20.46
N LYS A 75 4.25 -14.08 -20.01
CA LYS A 75 5.02 -15.19 -19.44
C LYS A 75 5.95 -15.84 -20.48
N GLU A 76 5.46 -16.05 -21.69
CA GLU A 76 6.27 -16.60 -22.77
C GLU A 76 7.33 -15.60 -23.25
N ALA A 77 7.00 -14.32 -23.36
CA ALA A 77 7.97 -13.27 -23.66
C ALA A 77 9.13 -13.27 -22.65
N GLU A 78 8.82 -13.37 -21.36
CA GLU A 78 9.81 -13.48 -20.29
C GLU A 78 10.73 -14.71 -20.45
N ILE A 79 10.16 -15.86 -20.83
CA ILE A 79 10.94 -17.09 -21.06
C ILE A 79 11.93 -16.92 -22.22
N TYR A 80 11.50 -16.35 -23.35
CA TYR A 80 12.41 -16.10 -24.47
C TYR A 80 13.49 -15.07 -24.12
N CYS A 81 13.14 -14.03 -23.36
CA CYS A 81 14.15 -13.07 -22.87
C CYS A 81 15.20 -13.75 -22.00
N ASN A 82 14.81 -14.67 -21.11
CA ASN A 82 15.77 -15.44 -20.30
C ASN A 82 16.73 -16.26 -21.16
N LYS A 83 16.24 -16.93 -22.23
CA LYS A 83 17.09 -17.66 -23.17
C LYS A 83 18.11 -16.77 -23.86
N ILE A 84 17.74 -15.53 -24.21
CA ILE A 84 18.68 -14.56 -24.80
C ILE A 84 19.73 -14.16 -23.77
N ILE A 85 19.31 -13.83 -22.54
CA ILE A 85 20.21 -13.40 -21.45
C ILE A 85 21.19 -14.51 -21.04
N GLU A 86 20.79 -15.78 -21.16
CA GLU A 86 21.69 -16.93 -20.95
C GLU A 86 22.81 -17.01 -22.00
N ILE A 87 22.55 -16.56 -23.24
CA ILE A 87 23.53 -16.55 -24.33
C ILE A 87 24.38 -15.27 -24.28
N ASP A 88 23.71 -14.11 -24.19
CA ASP A 88 24.34 -12.81 -24.08
C ASP A 88 23.73 -12.02 -22.90
N PRO A 89 24.40 -12.04 -21.73
CA PRO A 89 23.97 -11.29 -20.55
C PRO A 89 24.00 -9.77 -20.73
N THR A 90 24.63 -9.25 -21.79
CA THR A 90 24.73 -7.82 -22.08
C THR A 90 23.69 -7.35 -23.09
N TYR A 91 22.85 -8.24 -23.64
CA TYR A 91 21.84 -7.90 -24.63
C TYR A 91 20.73 -7.01 -24.02
N TYR A 92 20.88 -5.70 -24.17
CA TYR A 92 20.07 -4.71 -23.45
C TYR A 92 18.56 -4.77 -23.76
N ARG A 93 18.18 -5.10 -25.01
CA ARG A 93 16.77 -5.19 -25.41
C ARG A 93 16.04 -6.37 -24.75
N ALA A 94 16.72 -7.49 -24.53
CA ALA A 94 16.13 -8.63 -23.81
C ALA A 94 15.91 -8.29 -22.34
N TRP A 95 16.86 -7.59 -21.70
CA TRP A 95 16.65 -7.06 -20.35
C TRP A 95 15.46 -6.12 -20.29
N PHE A 96 15.35 -5.19 -21.25
CA PHE A 96 14.23 -4.25 -21.30
C PHE A 96 12.88 -4.97 -21.45
N LEU A 97 12.76 -5.86 -22.43
CA LEU A 97 11.54 -6.61 -22.71
C LEU A 97 11.17 -7.57 -21.56
N LYS A 98 12.17 -8.19 -20.90
CA LYS A 98 11.96 -8.96 -19.68
C LYS A 98 11.36 -8.09 -18.57
N GLY A 99 11.87 -6.88 -18.38
CA GLY A 99 11.36 -5.94 -17.38
C GLY A 99 9.90 -5.57 -17.62
N LYS A 100 9.52 -5.31 -18.87
CA LYS A 100 8.14 -5.10 -19.30
C LYS A 100 7.28 -6.32 -18.98
N ALA A 101 7.68 -7.48 -19.49
CA ALA A 101 6.94 -8.73 -19.35
C ALA A 101 6.73 -9.14 -17.88
N ALA A 102 7.78 -9.08 -17.06
CA ALA A 102 7.70 -9.39 -15.64
C ALA A 102 6.79 -8.41 -14.90
N GLY A 103 6.96 -7.10 -15.15
CA GLY A 103 6.16 -6.05 -14.55
C GLY A 103 4.65 -6.24 -14.79
N TRP A 104 4.24 -6.40 -16.05
CA TRP A 104 2.83 -6.54 -16.43
C TRP A 104 2.17 -7.87 -16.03
N GLN A 105 2.94 -8.82 -15.48
CA GLN A 105 2.40 -10.01 -14.83
C GLN A 105 2.09 -9.80 -13.33
N SER A 106 2.30 -8.58 -12.82
CA SER A 106 2.02 -8.27 -11.42
C SER A 106 0.55 -8.43 -11.07
N THR A 107 0.32 -8.88 -9.84
CA THR A 107 -1.02 -8.96 -9.21
C THR A 107 -0.93 -8.33 -7.81
N LEU A 108 -2.07 -8.04 -7.17
CA LEU A 108 -2.07 -7.55 -5.78
C LEU A 108 -1.32 -8.49 -4.81
N ARG A 109 -1.31 -9.80 -5.09
CA ARG A 109 -0.59 -10.80 -4.28
C ARG A 109 0.89 -10.92 -4.60
N LYS A 110 1.29 -10.51 -5.80
CA LYS A 110 2.67 -10.64 -6.30
C LYS A 110 3.00 -9.46 -7.21
N ILE A 111 3.51 -8.40 -6.62
CA ILE A 111 3.94 -7.22 -7.35
C ILE A 111 5.41 -7.41 -7.76
N ARG A 112 5.70 -7.22 -9.04
CA ARG A 112 7.02 -7.45 -9.66
C ARG A 112 7.69 -6.15 -10.12
N ILE A 113 7.34 -5.03 -9.48
CA ILE A 113 7.84 -3.69 -9.84
C ILE A 113 9.37 -3.58 -9.66
N GLU A 114 9.91 -4.18 -8.60
CA GLU A 114 11.34 -4.24 -8.32
C GLU A 114 12.09 -4.97 -9.43
N GLU A 115 11.60 -6.15 -9.81
CA GLU A 115 12.19 -6.96 -10.88
C GLU A 115 12.20 -6.19 -12.21
N SER A 116 11.12 -5.46 -12.49
CA SER A 116 11.01 -4.59 -13.67
C SER A 116 12.08 -3.49 -13.67
N VAL A 117 12.24 -2.75 -12.55
CA VAL A 117 13.25 -1.69 -12.43
C VAL A 117 14.68 -2.23 -12.49
N ASN A 118 14.93 -3.40 -11.90
CA ASN A 118 16.24 -4.05 -12.00
C ASN A 118 16.57 -4.41 -13.45
N CYS A 119 15.60 -4.96 -14.19
CA CYS A 119 15.75 -5.25 -15.61
C CYS A 119 15.97 -3.98 -16.45
N PHE A 120 15.21 -2.90 -16.22
CA PHE A 120 15.41 -1.62 -16.88
C PHE A 120 16.78 -1.02 -16.58
N THR A 121 17.24 -1.15 -15.34
CA THR A 121 18.58 -0.71 -14.94
C THR A 121 19.66 -1.45 -15.73
N LYS A 122 19.54 -2.79 -15.86
CA LYS A 122 20.45 -3.60 -16.68
C LYS A 122 20.39 -3.24 -18.16
N ALA A 123 19.21 -2.94 -18.69
CA ALA A 123 19.07 -2.47 -20.07
C ALA A 123 19.80 -1.14 -20.28
N ILE A 124 19.63 -0.18 -19.38
CA ILE A 124 20.31 1.13 -19.45
C ILE A 124 21.83 0.97 -19.35
N ASP A 125 22.31 0.11 -18.44
CA ASP A 125 23.74 -0.07 -18.20
C ASP A 125 24.49 -0.75 -19.36
N ASN A 126 23.80 -1.57 -20.15
CA ASN A 126 24.39 -2.28 -21.29
C ASN A 126 24.03 -1.68 -22.66
N ALA A 127 23.19 -0.64 -22.71
CA ALA A 127 22.81 -0.02 -23.97
C ALA A 127 24.00 0.74 -24.62
N PRO A 128 24.17 0.64 -25.95
CA PRO A 128 25.18 1.41 -26.66
C PRO A 128 24.87 2.91 -26.59
N ALA A 129 25.91 3.74 -26.72
CA ALA A 129 25.83 5.19 -26.47
C ALA A 129 24.78 5.91 -27.33
N ASP A 130 24.59 5.47 -28.57
CA ASP A 130 23.59 5.99 -29.51
C ASP A 130 22.15 5.62 -29.14
N LYS A 131 21.96 4.53 -28.38
CA LYS A 131 20.65 4.04 -27.90
C LYS A 131 20.31 4.44 -26.47
N LEU A 132 21.27 4.99 -25.73
CA LEU A 132 21.11 5.29 -24.31
C LEU A 132 19.96 6.29 -24.02
N LYS A 133 19.77 7.30 -24.88
CA LYS A 133 18.68 8.27 -24.72
C LYS A 133 17.31 7.64 -24.96
N GLU A 134 17.21 6.79 -25.98
CA GLU A 134 16.00 6.05 -26.36
C GLU A 134 15.57 5.14 -25.20
N ILE A 135 16.46 4.25 -24.74
CA ILE A 135 16.14 3.27 -23.70
C ILE A 135 15.79 3.91 -22.35
N LYS A 136 16.44 5.03 -21.99
CA LYS A 136 16.09 5.78 -20.77
C LYS A 136 14.67 6.34 -20.86
N THR A 137 14.30 6.87 -22.02
CA THR A 137 12.96 7.44 -22.24
C THR A 137 11.91 6.34 -22.19
N GLU A 138 12.13 5.22 -22.88
CA GLU A 138 11.25 4.06 -22.87
C GLU A 138 11.06 3.50 -21.45
N ALA A 139 12.15 3.34 -20.70
CA ALA A 139 12.11 2.82 -19.34
C ALA A 139 11.32 3.70 -18.38
N VAL A 140 11.45 5.03 -18.48
CA VAL A 140 10.67 5.98 -17.65
C VAL A 140 9.19 5.94 -18.00
N ILE A 141 8.84 5.89 -19.29
CA ILE A 141 7.44 5.79 -19.74
C ILE A 141 6.82 4.50 -19.20
N GLU A 142 7.54 3.39 -19.38
CA GLU A 142 7.06 2.07 -19.02
C GLU A 142 6.86 1.91 -17.51
N ILE A 143 7.84 2.31 -16.70
CA ILE A 143 7.71 2.22 -15.24
C ILE A 143 6.58 3.12 -14.73
N SER A 144 6.37 4.28 -15.35
CA SER A 144 5.29 5.20 -14.98
C SER A 144 3.92 4.59 -15.29
N ALA A 145 3.79 3.93 -16.45
CA ALA A 145 2.58 3.22 -16.84
C ALA A 145 2.29 2.04 -15.90
N LEU A 146 3.31 1.22 -15.61
CA LEU A 146 3.21 0.07 -14.72
C LEU A 146 2.84 0.48 -13.29
N SER A 147 3.54 1.46 -12.71
CA SER A 147 3.23 1.99 -11.38
C SER A 147 1.81 2.56 -11.31
N THR A 148 1.38 3.30 -12.34
CA THR A 148 0.00 3.81 -12.40
C THR A 148 -1.02 2.68 -12.43
N ALA A 149 -0.79 1.64 -13.23
CA ALA A 149 -1.70 0.49 -13.35
C ALA A 149 -1.80 -0.29 -12.02
N LEU A 150 -0.69 -0.50 -11.32
CA LEU A 150 -0.65 -1.16 -10.01
C LEU A 150 -1.43 -0.38 -8.96
N ILE A 151 -1.20 0.93 -8.88
CA ILE A 151 -1.92 1.79 -7.93
C ILE A 151 -3.41 1.80 -8.26
N LYS A 152 -3.77 1.87 -9.55
CA LYS A 152 -5.17 1.78 -9.99
C LYS A 152 -5.81 0.46 -9.58
N LEU A 153 -5.11 -0.67 -9.68
CA LEU A 153 -5.60 -1.96 -9.23
C LEU A 153 -5.91 -1.97 -7.73
N CYS A 154 -5.01 -1.40 -6.91
CA CYS A 154 -5.22 -1.27 -5.46
C CYS A 154 -6.41 -0.35 -5.14
N CYS A 155 -6.49 0.78 -5.84
CA CYS A 155 -7.57 1.77 -5.72
C CYS A 155 -8.94 1.17 -6.06
N ASN A 156 -9.05 0.42 -7.16
CA ASN A 156 -10.28 -0.26 -7.54
C ASN A 156 -10.70 -1.30 -6.49
N ASN A 157 -9.75 -2.08 -5.97
CA ASN A 157 -10.03 -3.07 -4.94
C ASN A 157 -10.55 -2.43 -3.64
N PHE A 158 -9.99 -1.30 -3.22
CA PHE A 158 -10.51 -0.53 -2.07
C PHE A 158 -11.88 0.09 -2.35
N ALA A 159 -12.11 0.60 -3.56
CA ALA A 159 -13.39 1.18 -3.96
C ALA A 159 -14.54 0.17 -3.82
N GLU A 160 -14.29 -1.09 -4.17
CA GLU A 160 -15.25 -2.18 -4.09
C GLU A 160 -15.34 -2.79 -2.68
N TYR A 161 -14.20 -2.90 -2.00
CA TYR A 161 -14.07 -3.53 -0.67
C TYR A 161 -13.33 -2.61 0.31
N PRO A 162 -13.95 -1.52 0.80
CA PRO A 162 -13.29 -0.62 1.73
C PRO A 162 -13.01 -1.34 3.06
N SER A 163 -11.72 -1.44 3.39
CA SER A 163 -11.22 -2.05 4.61
C SER A 163 -9.87 -1.44 5.00
N ARG A 164 -9.48 -1.61 6.26
CA ARG A 164 -8.15 -1.20 6.73
C ARG A 164 -7.03 -1.90 5.95
N GLU A 165 -7.18 -3.18 5.66
CA GLU A 165 -6.21 -3.98 4.90
C GLU A 165 -6.01 -3.41 3.49
N ASN A 166 -7.09 -3.22 2.73
CA ASN A 166 -7.01 -2.69 1.37
C ASN A 166 -6.50 -1.24 1.35
N SER A 167 -6.74 -0.45 2.41
CA SER A 167 -6.14 0.87 2.54
C SER A 167 -4.63 0.82 2.79
N SER A 168 -4.15 -0.14 3.61
CA SER A 168 -2.72 -0.36 3.84
C SER A 168 -2.04 -0.77 2.54
N ASP A 169 -2.65 -1.69 1.78
CA ASP A 169 -2.13 -2.13 0.49
C ASP A 169 -1.94 -0.96 -0.48
N ILE A 170 -2.88 0.00 -0.53
CA ILE A 170 -2.70 1.22 -1.34
C ILE A 170 -1.45 1.99 -0.88
N LEU A 171 -1.33 2.27 0.42
CA LEU A 171 -0.25 3.09 0.96
C LEU A 171 1.12 2.44 0.79
N ASP A 172 1.22 1.14 1.08
CA ASP A 172 2.47 0.38 0.97
C ASP A 172 2.91 0.27 -0.49
N ASN A 173 1.97 0.03 -1.41
CA ASN A 173 2.28 -0.08 -2.84
C ASN A 173 2.61 1.27 -3.48
N ILE A 174 2.00 2.36 -3.05
CA ILE A 174 2.39 3.71 -3.48
C ILE A 174 3.82 4.01 -3.01
N LYS A 175 4.14 3.74 -1.74
CA LYS A 175 5.49 3.96 -1.22
C LYS A 175 6.52 3.17 -2.02
N MET A 176 6.25 1.89 -2.28
CA MET A 176 7.12 1.03 -3.06
C MET A 176 7.29 1.53 -4.51
N THR A 177 6.19 1.80 -5.21
CA THR A 177 6.22 2.25 -6.62
C THR A 177 6.88 3.62 -6.76
N ALA A 178 6.62 4.56 -5.83
CA ALA A 178 7.28 5.86 -5.79
C ALA A 178 8.80 5.73 -5.60
N GLN A 179 9.26 4.85 -4.71
CA GLN A 179 10.69 4.60 -4.50
C GLN A 179 11.38 4.08 -5.77
N TYR A 180 10.78 3.08 -6.42
CA TYR A 180 11.35 2.48 -7.64
C TYR A 180 11.29 3.42 -8.84
N LEU A 181 10.23 4.21 -8.96
CA LEU A 181 10.13 5.27 -9.96
C LEU A 181 11.22 6.33 -9.76
N LEU A 182 11.41 6.84 -8.53
CA LEU A 182 12.46 7.81 -8.20
C LEU A 182 13.87 7.28 -8.52
N LEU A 183 14.13 6.01 -8.22
CA LEU A 183 15.40 5.36 -8.55
C LEU A 183 15.69 5.43 -10.06
N LEU A 184 14.70 5.07 -10.89
CA LEU A 184 14.87 5.07 -12.34
C LEU A 184 14.98 6.48 -12.91
N LEU A 185 14.15 7.41 -12.43
CA LEU A 185 14.19 8.81 -12.81
C LEU A 185 15.53 9.47 -12.52
N LYS A 186 16.11 9.21 -11.34
CA LYS A 186 17.45 9.69 -10.98
C LYS A 186 18.51 9.14 -11.93
N LYS A 187 18.42 7.87 -12.33
CA LYS A 187 19.31 7.25 -13.32
C LYS A 187 19.14 7.86 -14.72
N CYS A 188 17.93 8.29 -15.05
CA CYS A 188 17.60 8.88 -16.35
C CYS A 188 17.82 10.40 -16.41
N GLY A 189 17.90 11.10 -15.27
CA GLY A 189 18.01 12.56 -15.21
C GLY A 189 16.69 13.28 -15.50
N VAL A 190 15.54 12.68 -15.13
CA VAL A 190 14.19 13.19 -15.43
C VAL A 190 13.45 13.55 -14.13
N ALA A 191 12.65 14.63 -14.13
CA ALA A 191 11.79 15.02 -13.00
C ALA A 191 10.36 14.44 -13.16
N SER A 192 9.63 14.21 -12.06
CA SER A 192 8.36 13.46 -12.09
C SER A 192 7.14 14.12 -11.44
N THR A 193 6.81 15.34 -11.83
CA THR A 193 5.65 16.05 -11.27
C THR A 193 4.30 15.48 -11.72
N GLU A 194 4.19 15.00 -12.97
CA GLU A 194 2.89 14.57 -13.54
C GLU A 194 2.41 13.20 -13.01
N PHE A 195 3.33 12.31 -12.65
CA PHE A 195 2.99 10.99 -12.12
C PHE A 195 2.23 11.09 -10.79
N TYR A 196 2.74 11.90 -9.86
CA TYR A 196 2.16 12.04 -8.53
C TYR A 196 0.75 12.65 -8.56
N LYS A 197 0.51 13.62 -9.45
CA LYS A 197 -0.83 14.19 -9.69
C LYS A 197 -1.83 13.10 -10.07
N LYS A 198 -1.47 12.25 -11.04
CA LYS A 198 -2.32 11.16 -11.51
C LYS A 198 -2.62 10.14 -10.41
N VAL A 199 -1.61 9.77 -9.63
CA VAL A 199 -1.75 8.86 -8.48
C VAL A 199 -2.68 9.45 -7.42
N ALA A 200 -2.49 10.71 -7.07
CA ALA A 200 -3.32 11.41 -6.08
C ALA A 200 -4.78 11.55 -6.55
N SER A 201 -5.03 11.64 -7.85
CA SER A 201 -6.40 11.58 -8.41
C SER A 201 -7.01 10.19 -8.23
N LEU A 202 -6.31 9.12 -8.60
CA LEU A 202 -6.81 7.74 -8.46
C LEU A 202 -7.20 7.40 -7.01
N MET A 203 -6.39 7.85 -6.05
CA MET A 203 -6.66 7.66 -4.63
C MET A 203 -7.93 8.40 -4.19
N ASN A 204 -8.10 9.65 -4.62
CA ASN A 204 -9.30 10.43 -4.34
C ASN A 204 -10.55 9.76 -4.93
N ASP A 205 -10.47 9.30 -6.18
CA ASP A 205 -11.59 8.68 -6.90
C ASP A 205 -11.99 7.35 -6.26
N ALA A 206 -11.01 6.58 -5.76
CA ALA A 206 -11.26 5.36 -4.99
C ALA A 206 -12.05 5.65 -3.71
N VAL A 207 -11.65 6.69 -2.98
CA VAL A 207 -12.36 7.11 -1.76
C VAL A 207 -13.77 7.60 -2.07
N CYS A 208 -13.95 8.41 -3.11
CA CYS A 208 -15.27 8.88 -3.53
C CYS A 208 -16.18 7.69 -3.91
N SER A 209 -15.63 6.74 -4.68
CA SER A 209 -16.35 5.54 -5.11
C SER A 209 -16.74 4.64 -3.93
N ALA A 210 -15.82 4.39 -3.01
CA ALA A 210 -16.09 3.63 -1.78
C ALA A 210 -17.16 4.33 -0.93
N TRP A 211 -17.04 5.64 -0.78
CA TRP A 211 -17.95 6.47 0.00
C TRP A 211 -19.38 6.38 -0.52
N GLU A 212 -19.58 6.65 -1.81
CA GLU A 212 -20.89 6.70 -2.46
C GLU A 212 -21.52 5.32 -2.62
N ASN A 213 -20.73 4.29 -2.95
CA ASN A 213 -21.28 3.01 -3.37
C ASN A 213 -21.35 1.96 -2.27
N VAL A 214 -20.54 2.09 -1.21
CA VAL A 214 -20.44 1.07 -0.16
C VAL A 214 -20.65 1.68 1.22
N ILE A 215 -19.78 2.60 1.66
CA ILE A 215 -19.71 3.05 3.06
C ILE A 215 -21.01 3.70 3.52
N THR A 216 -21.53 4.64 2.74
CA THR A 216 -22.76 5.37 3.10
C THR A 216 -23.97 4.46 3.03
N LYS A 217 -24.10 3.63 1.99
CA LYS A 217 -25.20 2.66 1.85
C LYS A 217 -25.23 1.67 3.00
N ASP A 218 -24.08 1.12 3.36
CA ASP A 218 -23.95 0.16 4.47
C ASP A 218 -24.25 0.79 5.82
N TYR A 219 -24.01 2.08 6.02
CA TYR A 219 -24.33 2.73 7.30
C TYR A 219 -25.79 3.20 7.37
N GLN A 220 -26.32 3.71 6.26
CA GLN A 220 -27.64 4.33 6.16
C GLN A 220 -28.78 3.35 5.82
N HIS A 221 -28.49 2.06 5.57
CA HIS A 221 -29.52 1.04 5.35
C HIS A 221 -30.52 0.89 6.51
N SER A 222 -30.18 1.39 7.70
CA SER A 222 -31.04 1.41 8.89
C SER A 222 -31.01 2.80 9.51
N GLU A 223 -32.16 3.30 9.96
CA GLU A 223 -32.24 4.48 10.82
C GLU A 223 -31.57 4.25 12.20
N HIS A 224 -31.39 2.98 12.56
CA HIS A 224 -30.86 2.53 13.85
C HIS A 224 -29.68 1.56 13.64
N PRO A 225 -28.53 2.03 13.12
CA PRO A 225 -27.36 1.19 12.90
C PRO A 225 -26.90 0.52 14.21
N SER A 226 -26.62 -0.78 14.15
CA SER A 226 -26.08 -1.52 15.29
C SER A 226 -24.65 -1.08 15.62
N LYS A 227 -24.14 -1.48 16.79
CA LYS A 227 -22.74 -1.25 17.17
C LYS A 227 -21.76 -1.74 16.09
N HIS A 228 -21.98 -2.94 15.57
CA HIS A 228 -21.10 -3.53 14.55
C HIS A 228 -21.07 -2.68 13.27
N ILE A 229 -22.25 -2.25 12.79
CA ILE A 229 -22.38 -1.39 11.61
C ILE A 229 -21.65 -0.06 11.82
N TRP A 230 -21.81 0.55 13.00
CA TRP A 230 -21.13 1.80 13.35
C TRP A 230 -19.61 1.64 13.44
N GLU A 231 -19.11 0.57 14.08
CA GLU A 231 -17.68 0.28 14.14
C GLU A 231 -17.09 0.11 12.73
N THR A 232 -17.72 -0.69 11.87
CA THR A 232 -17.32 -0.85 10.47
C THR A 232 -17.34 0.47 9.70
N PHE A 233 -18.36 1.30 9.90
CA PHE A 233 -18.44 2.63 9.30
C PHE A 233 -17.25 3.50 9.72
N THR A 234 -16.97 3.59 11.03
CA THR A 234 -15.85 4.42 11.53
C THR A 234 -14.48 3.93 11.07
N GLU A 235 -14.26 2.62 10.97
CA GLU A 235 -13.01 2.04 10.47
C GLU A 235 -12.80 2.35 8.97
N ARG A 236 -13.84 2.21 8.16
CA ARG A 236 -13.79 2.53 6.73
C ARG A 236 -13.58 4.03 6.50
N CYS A 237 -14.20 4.89 7.31
CA CYS A 237 -13.96 6.33 7.27
C CYS A 237 -12.51 6.68 7.64
N ALA A 238 -11.96 6.05 8.68
CA ALA A 238 -10.56 6.24 9.04
C ALA A 238 -9.61 5.84 7.89
N SER A 239 -9.94 4.75 7.20
CA SER A 239 -9.20 4.27 6.02
C SER A 239 -9.25 5.29 4.87
N CYS A 240 -10.43 5.87 4.59
CA CYS A 240 -10.59 6.95 3.61
C CYS A 240 -9.79 8.20 3.98
N ILE A 241 -9.81 8.62 5.25
CA ILE A 241 -9.05 9.77 5.75
C ILE A 241 -7.55 9.55 5.55
N MET A 242 -7.05 8.35 5.85
CA MET A 242 -5.63 8.00 5.63
C MET A 242 -5.24 8.11 4.16
N ILE A 243 -6.06 7.57 3.25
CA ILE A 243 -5.82 7.63 1.80
C ILE A 243 -5.84 9.08 1.31
N LEU A 244 -6.83 9.88 1.69
CA LEU A 244 -6.92 11.28 1.26
C LEU A 244 -5.75 12.13 1.75
N LYS A 245 -5.30 11.93 3.00
CA LYS A 245 -4.10 12.60 3.54
C LYS A 245 -2.85 12.23 2.73
N ALA A 246 -2.65 10.94 2.48
CA ALA A 246 -1.52 10.50 1.65
C ALA A 246 -1.60 11.04 0.22
N ALA A 247 -2.79 11.18 -0.36
CA ALA A 247 -2.97 11.77 -1.68
C ALA A 247 -2.61 13.27 -1.72
N ILE A 248 -2.88 14.02 -0.65
CA ILE A 248 -2.47 15.42 -0.51
C ILE A 248 -0.94 15.49 -0.39
N ASP A 249 -0.34 14.73 0.52
CA ASP A 249 1.11 14.74 0.77
C ASP A 249 1.94 14.30 -0.46
N LEU A 250 1.35 13.53 -1.39
CA LEU A 250 2.00 13.14 -2.65
C LEU A 250 2.12 14.28 -3.65
N CYS A 251 1.28 15.32 -3.53
CA CYS A 251 1.09 16.33 -4.56
C CYS A 251 1.06 17.77 -4.00
N ASP A 252 2.00 18.10 -3.11
CA ASP A 252 2.10 19.40 -2.43
C ASP A 252 2.10 20.63 -3.36
N ASP A 253 2.47 20.46 -4.64
CA ASP A 253 2.52 21.53 -5.64
C ASP A 253 1.16 21.86 -6.31
N ASP A 254 0.14 21.00 -6.17
CA ASP A 254 -1.19 21.19 -6.80
C ASP A 254 -2.27 21.59 -5.79
N LYS A 255 -2.10 22.79 -5.26
CA LYS A 255 -3.00 23.39 -4.26
C LYS A 255 -4.46 23.43 -4.72
N GLN A 256 -4.72 23.57 -6.02
CA GLN A 256 -6.09 23.67 -6.52
C GLN A 256 -6.80 22.31 -6.47
N SER A 257 -6.12 21.23 -6.87
CA SER A 257 -6.66 19.87 -6.76
C SER A 257 -6.87 19.44 -5.30
N ASP A 258 -6.05 19.92 -4.38
CA ASP A 258 -6.20 19.64 -2.94
C ASP A 258 -7.49 20.19 -2.35
N VAL A 259 -8.07 21.25 -2.91
CA VAL A 259 -9.36 21.78 -2.46
C VAL A 259 -10.44 20.70 -2.52
N GLY A 260 -10.45 19.86 -3.55
CA GLY A 260 -11.37 18.72 -3.66
C GLY A 260 -11.15 17.70 -2.54
N ARG A 261 -9.89 17.35 -2.29
CA ARG A 261 -9.50 16.38 -1.25
C ARG A 261 -9.83 16.90 0.16
N TYR A 262 -9.61 18.19 0.42
CA TYR A 262 -10.00 18.82 1.69
C TYR A 262 -11.51 18.79 1.89
N LYS A 263 -12.32 19.07 0.85
CA LYS A 263 -13.78 18.95 0.94
C LYS A 263 -14.22 17.53 1.25
N ASN A 264 -13.59 16.53 0.64
CA ASN A 264 -13.88 15.13 0.91
C ASN A 264 -13.49 14.73 2.35
N LEU A 265 -12.32 15.18 2.84
CA LEU A 265 -11.92 15.00 4.24
C LEU A 265 -12.94 15.62 5.21
N ILE A 266 -13.34 16.87 4.96
CA ILE A 266 -14.34 17.56 5.78
C ILE A 266 -15.66 16.78 5.81
N LEU A 267 -16.15 16.33 4.65
CA LEU A 267 -17.39 15.57 4.54
C LEU A 267 -17.33 14.29 5.38
N ILE A 268 -16.26 13.50 5.23
CA ILE A 268 -16.10 12.22 5.94
C ILE A 268 -15.95 12.47 7.44
N ILE A 269 -15.13 13.43 7.85
CA ILE A 269 -14.92 13.77 9.26
C ILE A 269 -16.24 14.23 9.90
N GLN A 270 -17.01 15.08 9.23
CA GLN A 270 -18.31 15.54 9.74
C GLN A 270 -19.28 14.37 9.95
N ASN A 271 -19.38 13.47 8.97
CA ASN A 271 -20.23 12.28 9.09
C ASN A 271 -19.79 11.34 10.22
N VAL A 272 -18.47 11.18 10.43
CA VAL A 272 -17.94 10.43 11.57
C VAL A 272 -18.29 11.11 12.89
N VAL A 273 -18.13 12.43 12.97
CA VAL A 273 -18.48 13.24 14.15
C VAL A 273 -19.96 13.12 14.51
N ASP A 274 -20.85 13.03 13.51
CA ASP A 274 -22.31 12.95 13.72
C ASP A 274 -22.83 11.52 13.91
N SER A 275 -22.01 10.52 13.58
CA SER A 275 -22.40 9.10 13.64
C SER A 275 -22.58 8.57 15.06
N CYS A 276 -23.44 7.55 15.18
CA CYS A 276 -23.67 6.78 16.40
C CYS A 276 -24.18 5.36 16.09
N SER A 277 -24.27 4.53 17.12
CA SER A 277 -25.03 3.27 17.07
C SER A 277 -26.27 3.34 17.95
N TYR A 278 -27.18 2.40 17.75
CA TYR A 278 -28.42 2.27 18.50
C TYR A 278 -28.60 0.87 19.09
N THR A 279 -29.37 0.81 20.17
CA THR A 279 -29.80 -0.42 20.83
C THR A 279 -31.28 -0.35 21.18
N TYR A 280 -31.98 -1.48 21.09
CA TYR A 280 -33.41 -1.55 21.43
C TYR A 280 -33.59 -2.00 22.87
N ARG A 281 -34.15 -1.13 23.72
CA ARG A 281 -34.40 -1.40 25.14
C ARG A 281 -35.71 -0.72 25.56
N ASN A 282 -36.46 -1.34 26.47
CA ASN A 282 -37.68 -0.76 27.07
C ASN A 282 -38.73 -0.27 26.06
N GLY A 283 -38.87 -0.96 24.92
CA GLY A 283 -39.86 -0.60 23.89
C GLY A 283 -39.44 0.54 22.94
N GLY A 284 -38.18 0.97 22.97
CA GLY A 284 -37.67 2.01 22.09
C GLY A 284 -36.19 1.86 21.72
N TYR A 285 -35.78 2.57 20.68
CA TYR A 285 -34.37 2.69 20.32
C TYR A 285 -33.73 3.83 21.11
N SER A 286 -32.53 3.58 21.61
CA SER A 286 -31.68 4.57 22.26
C SER A 286 -30.28 4.54 21.65
N ARG A 287 -29.62 5.69 21.59
CA ARG A 287 -28.21 5.76 21.17
C ARG A 287 -27.37 4.94 22.15
N GLU A 288 -26.49 4.08 21.63
CA GLU A 288 -25.69 3.14 22.42
C GLU A 288 -24.19 3.46 22.39
N PHE A 289 -23.64 3.83 21.23
CA PHE A 289 -22.25 4.26 21.11
C PHE A 289 -22.10 5.51 20.26
N THR A 290 -21.19 6.39 20.67
CA THR A 290 -20.74 7.58 19.94
C THR A 290 -19.23 7.73 20.14
N LEU A 291 -18.61 8.60 19.35
CA LEU A 291 -17.25 9.04 19.64
C LEU A 291 -17.18 9.70 21.03
N THR A 292 -16.04 9.52 21.70
CA THR A 292 -15.76 10.26 22.93
C THR A 292 -15.65 11.75 22.62
N THR A 293 -15.97 12.57 23.61
CA THR A 293 -15.93 14.03 23.46
C THR A 293 -14.53 14.52 23.09
N GLU A 294 -13.48 13.92 23.65
CA GLU A 294 -12.08 14.23 23.33
C GLU A 294 -11.76 13.93 21.87
N PHE A 295 -12.13 12.74 21.38
CA PHE A 295 -11.84 12.35 20.00
C PHE A 295 -12.68 13.16 19.01
N ARG A 296 -13.96 13.43 19.33
CA ARG A 296 -14.82 14.33 18.57
C ARG A 296 -14.23 15.73 18.47
N GLN A 297 -13.67 16.25 19.56
CA GLN A 297 -13.01 17.55 19.57
C GLN A 297 -11.80 17.58 18.64
N LYS A 298 -10.95 16.56 18.71
CA LYS A 298 -9.78 16.42 17.84
C LYS A 298 -10.16 16.39 16.35
N LEU A 299 -11.20 15.62 16.00
CA LEU A 299 -11.69 15.55 14.63
C LEU A 299 -12.25 16.89 14.14
N ILE A 300 -13.01 17.61 14.98
CA ILE A 300 -13.51 18.94 14.64
C ILE A 300 -12.35 19.93 14.46
N ASP A 301 -11.34 19.91 15.32
CA ASP A 301 -10.16 20.76 15.16
C ASP A 301 -9.44 20.48 13.83
N GLU A 302 -9.29 19.21 13.48
CA GLU A 302 -8.70 18.80 12.20
C GLU A 302 -9.55 19.28 11.00
N MET A 303 -10.87 19.09 11.07
CA MET A 303 -11.82 19.54 10.05
C MET A 303 -11.79 21.07 9.86
N MET A 304 -11.75 21.84 10.94
CA MET A 304 -11.62 23.29 10.88
C MET A 304 -10.28 23.70 10.25
N GLY A 305 -9.19 22.98 10.54
CA GLY A 305 -7.92 23.18 9.85
C GLY A 305 -8.01 23.02 8.33
N TYR A 306 -8.80 22.06 7.83
CA TYR A 306 -9.04 21.92 6.39
C TYR A 306 -9.87 23.06 5.81
N HIS A 307 -10.85 23.59 6.54
CA HIS A 307 -11.57 24.80 6.11
C HIS A 307 -10.63 26.00 5.95
N GLU A 308 -9.68 26.20 6.87
CA GLU A 308 -8.66 27.25 6.78
C GLU A 308 -7.77 27.05 5.54
N LYS A 309 -7.30 25.82 5.29
CA LYS A 309 -6.52 25.51 4.08
C LYS A 309 -7.29 25.84 2.79
N ILE A 310 -8.58 25.55 2.73
CA ILE A 310 -9.42 25.93 1.57
C ILE A 310 -9.52 27.46 1.47
N LYS A 311 -9.65 28.18 2.59
CA LYS A 311 -9.72 29.65 2.62
C LYS A 311 -8.43 30.30 2.12
N GLU A 312 -7.28 29.75 2.47
CA GLU A 312 -5.97 30.20 1.99
C GLU A 312 -5.86 30.10 0.46
N ILE A 313 -6.39 29.03 -0.13
CA ILE A 313 -6.37 28.80 -1.58
C ILE A 313 -7.47 29.60 -2.29
N ASN A 314 -8.65 29.69 -1.68
CA ASN A 314 -9.79 30.42 -2.18
C ASN A 314 -10.27 31.46 -1.14
N PRO A 315 -9.79 32.71 -1.23
CA PRO A 315 -10.17 33.78 -0.29
C PRO A 315 -11.66 34.10 -0.24
N SER A 316 -12.45 33.71 -1.25
CA SER A 316 -13.92 33.87 -1.25
C SER A 316 -14.66 32.80 -0.44
N TYR A 317 -13.99 31.70 -0.08
CA TYR A 317 -14.59 30.63 0.69
C TYR A 317 -15.04 31.13 2.06
N VAL A 318 -16.23 30.73 2.51
CA VAL A 318 -16.74 31.10 3.85
C VAL A 318 -16.60 29.88 4.74
N ILE A 319 -15.82 30.03 5.81
CA ILE A 319 -15.64 28.99 6.82
C ILE A 319 -16.95 28.86 7.61
N PRO A 320 -17.53 27.65 7.71
CA PRO A 320 -18.76 27.45 8.47
C PRO A 320 -18.50 27.65 9.97
N ASN A 321 -19.57 27.87 10.72
CA ASN A 321 -19.48 27.92 12.17
C ASN A 321 -18.95 26.59 12.70
N ARG A 322 -17.95 26.67 13.60
CA ARG A 322 -17.37 25.51 14.25
C ARG A 322 -18.48 24.69 14.96
N PRO A 323 -18.58 23.38 14.71
CA PRO A 323 -19.53 22.53 15.42
C PRO A 323 -19.31 22.62 16.92
N THR A 324 -20.38 22.88 17.67
CA THR A 324 -20.31 23.01 19.12
C THR A 324 -20.19 21.63 19.76
N VAL A 325 -19.01 21.29 20.25
CA VAL A 325 -18.86 20.22 21.22
C VAL A 325 -19.23 20.80 22.58
N LYS A 326 -20.27 20.26 23.23
CA LYS A 326 -20.53 20.60 24.63
C LYS A 326 -19.26 20.28 25.41
N LYS A 327 -18.54 21.31 25.88
CA LYS A 327 -17.37 21.11 26.75
C LYS A 327 -17.82 20.25 27.94
N ASN A 328 -16.98 19.30 28.33
CA ASN A 328 -17.13 18.45 29.52
C ASN A 328 -17.07 19.26 30.83
N ALA A 329 -17.91 20.27 30.97
CA ALA A 329 -18.11 21.02 32.20
C ALA A 329 -19.12 20.23 33.03
N GLY A 330 -18.68 19.07 33.54
CA GLY A 330 -19.60 18.10 34.14
C GLY A 330 -18.91 17.08 35.01
N CYS A 331 -19.49 16.73 36.17
CA CYS A 331 -19.13 15.54 36.94
C CYS A 331 -17.61 15.27 37.17
N TYR A 332 -16.79 16.32 37.40
CA TYR A 332 -15.33 16.30 37.55
C TYR A 332 -14.76 15.13 38.37
N ILE A 333 -15.29 14.87 39.57
CA ILE A 333 -14.82 13.77 40.43
C ILE A 333 -15.10 12.42 39.77
N ALA A 334 -16.29 12.24 39.18
CA ALA A 334 -16.67 10.98 38.56
C ALA A 334 -15.83 10.72 37.30
N THR A 335 -15.60 11.73 36.46
CA THR A 335 -14.71 11.65 35.30
C THR A 335 -13.28 11.32 35.70
N CYS A 336 -12.77 11.95 36.77
CA CYS A 336 -11.43 11.65 37.31
C CYS A 336 -11.30 10.21 37.83
N VAL A 337 -12.38 9.66 38.40
CA VAL A 337 -12.39 8.33 39.02
C VAL A 337 -12.57 7.23 37.98
N TYR A 338 -13.49 7.41 37.03
CA TYR A 338 -13.82 6.42 36.00
C TYR A 338 -12.94 6.55 34.74
N GLY A 339 -12.23 7.66 34.59
CA GLY A 339 -11.25 7.88 33.51
C GLY A 339 -11.85 8.42 32.21
N SER A 340 -13.18 8.50 32.08
CA SER A 340 -13.84 9.06 30.90
C SER A 340 -15.09 9.85 31.31
N TYR A 341 -15.40 10.91 30.57
CA TYR A 341 -16.69 11.61 30.66
C TYR A 341 -17.83 10.81 30.01
N ASP A 342 -17.43 9.96 29.07
CA ASP A 342 -18.29 9.16 28.21
C ASP A 342 -18.17 7.69 28.61
N CYS A 343 -18.72 7.34 29.78
CA CYS A 343 -18.81 5.96 30.25
C CYS A 343 -20.11 5.71 31.06
N PRO A 344 -20.58 4.44 31.17
CA PRO A 344 -21.88 4.11 31.75
C PRO A 344 -22.14 4.71 33.14
N GLN A 345 -21.13 4.68 34.00
CA GLN A 345 -21.21 5.21 35.36
C GLN A 345 -21.41 6.73 35.36
N VAL A 346 -20.66 7.45 34.51
CA VAL A 346 -20.76 8.91 34.43
C VAL A 346 -22.05 9.33 33.72
N TRP A 347 -22.52 8.59 32.70
CA TRP A 347 -23.83 8.85 32.08
C TRP A 347 -24.99 8.68 33.07
N THR A 348 -24.96 7.63 33.90
CA THR A 348 -25.95 7.43 34.99
C THR A 348 -25.99 8.65 35.94
N LEU A 349 -24.80 9.11 36.37
CA LEU A 349 -24.70 10.24 37.30
C LEU A 349 -25.12 11.57 36.66
N ARG A 350 -24.83 11.76 35.36
CA ARG A 350 -25.24 12.95 34.60
C ARG A 350 -26.75 13.02 34.40
N ARG A 351 -27.40 11.89 34.06
CA ARG A 351 -28.87 11.78 34.04
C ARG A 351 -29.48 12.14 35.38
N TYR A 352 -28.99 11.53 36.46
CA TYR A 352 -29.49 11.83 37.81
C TYR A 352 -29.30 13.30 38.19
N ARG A 353 -28.15 13.89 37.83
CA ARG A 353 -27.89 15.33 38.02
C ARG A 353 -28.94 16.18 37.31
N ASP A 354 -29.22 15.93 36.04
CA ASP A 354 -30.07 16.80 35.23
C ASP A 354 -31.57 16.54 35.49
N ASP A 355 -31.98 15.28 35.59
CA ASP A 355 -33.39 14.88 35.68
C ASP A 355 -33.93 14.91 37.11
N THR A 356 -33.07 14.64 38.11
CA THR A 356 -33.49 14.56 39.52
C THR A 356 -32.98 15.72 40.36
N LEU A 357 -31.68 16.03 40.32
CA LEU A 357 -31.14 17.14 41.13
C LEU A 357 -31.52 18.51 40.53
N GLY A 358 -31.43 18.66 39.21
CA GLY A 358 -31.73 19.90 38.50
C GLY A 358 -33.18 20.36 38.62
N SER A 359 -34.12 19.44 38.88
CA SER A 359 -35.55 19.77 39.02
C SER A 359 -35.87 20.50 40.34
N THR A 360 -35.03 20.41 41.37
CA THR A 360 -35.27 21.01 42.69
C THR A 360 -34.34 22.20 42.98
N TRP A 361 -34.79 23.15 43.81
CA TRP A 361 -33.99 24.34 44.13
C TRP A 361 -32.72 24.00 44.93
N TYR A 362 -32.82 23.08 45.89
CA TYR A 362 -31.68 22.63 46.70
C TYR A 362 -30.75 21.72 45.90
N GLY A 363 -31.27 20.93 44.96
CA GLY A 363 -30.45 20.16 44.04
C GLY A 363 -29.64 21.06 43.10
N ARG A 364 -30.24 22.14 42.57
CA ARG A 364 -29.49 23.18 41.82
C ARG A 364 -28.42 23.85 42.67
N LEU A 365 -28.69 24.14 43.95
CA LEU A 365 -27.68 24.67 44.87
C LEU A 365 -26.51 23.68 45.06
N PHE A 366 -26.81 22.39 45.27
CA PHE A 366 -25.80 21.34 45.35
C PHE A 366 -24.94 21.27 44.08
N ILE A 367 -25.56 21.29 42.90
CA ILE A 367 -24.86 21.24 41.62
C ILE A 367 -23.89 22.43 41.48
N ARG A 368 -24.34 23.65 41.83
CA ARG A 368 -23.48 24.85 41.79
C ARG A 368 -22.28 24.73 42.73
N THR A 369 -22.49 24.29 43.96
CA THR A 369 -21.42 24.04 44.94
C THR A 369 -20.45 22.98 44.44
N TYR A 370 -20.97 21.90 43.87
CA TYR A 370 -20.17 20.84 43.27
C TYR A 370 -19.25 21.40 42.17
N TYR A 371 -19.78 22.20 41.24
CA TYR A 371 -18.99 22.76 40.15
C TYR A 371 -18.02 23.87 40.58
N ALA A 372 -18.29 24.57 41.69
CA ALA A 372 -17.35 25.53 42.25
C ALA A 372 -16.13 24.86 42.90
N ILE A 373 -16.30 23.69 43.52
CA ILE A 373 -15.27 23.07 44.36
C ILE A 373 -14.56 21.92 43.64
N SER A 374 -15.30 21.09 42.91
CA SER A 374 -14.78 19.84 42.35
C SER A 374 -13.61 19.99 41.36
N PRO A 375 -13.51 21.04 40.51
CA PRO A 375 -12.35 21.20 39.63
C PRO A 375 -11.05 21.38 40.41
N THR A 376 -11.07 22.18 41.48
CA THR A 376 -9.91 22.43 42.34
C THR A 376 -9.50 21.16 43.10
N LEU A 377 -10.46 20.41 43.62
CA LEU A 377 -10.18 19.12 44.28
C LEU A 377 -9.54 18.10 43.33
N VAL A 378 -10.06 17.99 42.11
CA VAL A 378 -9.49 17.08 41.09
C VAL A 378 -8.10 17.55 40.67
N LYS A 379 -7.86 18.86 40.53
CA LYS A 379 -6.53 19.40 40.24
C LYS A 379 -5.49 19.03 41.30
N TRP A 380 -5.87 19.05 42.58
CA TRP A 380 -4.94 18.78 43.69
C TRP A 380 -4.76 17.28 43.98
N PHE A 381 -5.84 16.49 43.92
CA PHE A 381 -5.83 15.11 44.39
C PHE A 381 -6.14 14.07 43.32
N GLY A 382 -6.60 14.49 42.14
CA GLY A 382 -7.11 13.59 41.10
C GLY A 382 -6.10 12.57 40.58
N ASN A 383 -4.80 12.89 40.61
CA ASN A 383 -3.74 11.96 40.20
C ASN A 383 -3.36 10.93 41.27
N THR A 384 -3.91 11.03 42.49
CA THR A 384 -3.54 10.14 43.60
C THR A 384 -4.44 8.89 43.64
N ASN A 385 -3.80 7.72 43.83
CA ASN A 385 -4.52 6.44 43.88
C ASN A 385 -5.50 6.35 45.05
N TRP A 386 -5.18 6.94 46.20
CA TRP A 386 -6.06 6.91 47.38
C TRP A 386 -7.34 7.72 47.13
N PHE A 387 -7.26 8.87 46.46
CA PHE A 387 -8.42 9.70 46.12
C PHE A 387 -9.35 8.95 45.16
N LYS A 388 -8.78 8.37 44.09
CA LYS A 388 -9.55 7.56 43.13
C LYS A 388 -10.23 6.38 43.83
N LYS A 389 -9.52 5.63 44.68
CA LYS A 389 -10.05 4.46 45.39
C LYS A 389 -11.19 4.83 46.36
N LEU A 390 -11.03 5.93 47.10
CA LEU A 390 -12.03 6.43 48.04
C LEU A 390 -13.34 6.78 47.33
N TRP A 391 -13.25 7.58 46.26
CA TRP A 391 -14.44 8.03 45.54
C TRP A 391 -15.04 6.93 44.67
N LYS A 392 -14.24 6.03 44.10
CA LYS A 392 -14.72 4.86 43.35
C LYS A 392 -15.71 4.03 44.15
N GLY A 393 -15.35 3.63 45.37
CA GLY A 393 -16.24 2.82 46.20
C GLY A 393 -17.56 3.52 46.57
N LYS A 394 -17.56 4.85 46.71
CA LYS A 394 -18.79 5.63 46.97
C LYS A 394 -19.65 5.77 45.70
N LEU A 395 -19.01 6.11 44.59
CA LEU A 395 -19.70 6.31 43.30
C LEU A 395 -20.27 4.99 42.77
N ASP A 396 -19.55 3.87 42.88
CA ASP A 396 -20.03 2.56 42.41
C ASP A 396 -21.33 2.15 43.10
N ARG A 397 -21.43 2.35 44.42
CA ARG A 397 -22.66 2.08 45.17
C ARG A 397 -23.81 3.00 44.75
N MET A 398 -23.51 4.28 44.52
CA MET A 398 -24.51 5.25 44.07
C MET A 398 -25.01 4.90 42.66
N VAL A 399 -24.11 4.60 41.74
CA VAL A 399 -24.43 4.19 40.37
C VAL A 399 -25.28 2.93 40.37
N ALA A 400 -24.88 1.89 41.11
CA ALA A 400 -25.66 0.65 41.21
C ALA A 400 -27.08 0.89 41.74
N LYS A 401 -27.24 1.74 42.76
CA LYS A 401 -28.55 2.11 43.31
C LYS A 401 -29.39 2.92 42.33
N LEU A 402 -28.79 3.83 41.57
CA LEU A 402 -29.50 4.62 40.57
C LEU A 402 -29.98 3.74 39.41
N GLN A 403 -29.12 2.84 38.93
CA GLN A 403 -29.46 1.87 37.88
C GLN A 403 -30.57 0.91 38.33
N SER A 404 -30.52 0.40 39.56
CA SER A 404 -31.60 -0.43 40.11
C SER A 404 -32.95 0.32 40.22
N ASN A 405 -32.89 1.65 40.35
CA ASN A 405 -34.06 2.52 40.38
C ASN A 405 -34.49 3.00 38.99
N GLY A 406 -33.90 2.46 37.91
CA GLY A 406 -34.30 2.74 36.53
C GLY A 406 -33.57 3.92 35.86
N VAL A 407 -32.52 4.48 36.47
CA VAL A 407 -31.68 5.48 35.78
C VAL A 407 -30.78 4.75 34.79
N GLU A 408 -30.96 5.04 33.50
CA GLU A 408 -30.21 4.38 32.43
C GLU A 408 -28.71 4.70 32.46
N ASP A 409 -27.92 3.80 31.87
CA ASP A 409 -26.47 3.87 31.75
C ASP A 409 -25.99 3.93 30.30
N THR A 410 -26.88 4.26 29.35
CA THR A 410 -26.59 4.46 27.92
C THR A 410 -25.95 5.85 27.68
N PRO A 411 -25.38 6.16 26.49
CA PRO A 411 -24.93 7.51 26.15
C PRO A 411 -25.95 8.60 26.48
N TYR A 412 -25.45 9.70 27.07
CA TYR A 412 -26.29 10.81 27.52
C TYR A 412 -25.76 12.15 27.04
N GLU A 413 -26.65 13.03 26.59
CA GLU A 413 -26.35 14.44 26.30
C GLU A 413 -26.93 15.32 27.41
N ASP A 414 -26.09 16.19 27.97
CA ASP A 414 -26.49 17.04 29.10
C ASP A 414 -27.63 18.00 28.71
N LYS A 415 -28.59 18.21 29.60
CA LYS A 415 -29.65 19.22 29.40
C LYS A 415 -29.07 20.64 29.47
N ASN A 416 -29.59 21.54 28.65
CA ASN A 416 -29.30 22.97 28.78
C ASN A 416 -30.27 23.53 29.84
N TRP A 417 -29.76 24.02 30.97
CA TRP A 417 -30.55 24.60 32.05
C TRP A 417 -29.88 25.80 32.70
#